data_AF-A0A6A6WPX6-F1
#
_entry.id   AF-A0A6A6WPX6-F1
#
_cell.length_a   1.000
_cell.length_b   1.000
_cell.length_c   1.000
_cell.angle_alpha   90.00
_cell.angle_beta   90.00
_cell.angle_gamma   90.00
#
_symmetry.space_group_name_H-M   'P 1'
#
loop_
_entity.id
_entity.type
_entity.pdbx_description
1 polymer ?
#
loop_
_entity_poly.entity_id
_entity_poly.type
_entity_poly.pdbx_seq_one_letter_code
_entity_poly.pdbx_strand_id
1 'polypeptide(L)'
;MDLGTQNILVDDSFHFLAIIDWEFAQTAPWEVNHFPMPFPLLWSDEKIAVALKDPSDRAHKAISQQVATRQIYIRKFQDAERELQRNGKRLRQSFPRLLSSAESRIYACYNRIGSAGDGDEDLVGEMVRLAFGFDRERTSQYLTGLRARSNKQMERKRSSERLN
;
A
#
# COMPACT_ATOMS: atom_id res chain seq x y z
N MET A 1 1.52 -10.37 6.51
CA MET A 1 0.67 -11.57 6.56
C MET A 1 0.23 -11.92 5.16
N ASP A 2 0.15 -13.21 4.81
CA ASP A 2 -0.47 -13.66 3.56
C ASP A 2 -2.00 -13.66 3.69
N LEU A 3 -2.59 -12.52 4.05
CA LEU A 3 -4.05 -12.29 4.00
C LEU A 3 -4.46 -11.89 2.58
N GLY A 4 -3.88 -12.54 1.59
CA GLY A 4 -4.23 -12.37 0.20
C GLY A 4 -5.66 -12.79 -0.08
N THR A 5 -6.26 -12.26 -1.15
CA THR A 5 -7.58 -12.72 -1.61
C THR A 5 -7.59 -14.21 -1.93
N GLN A 6 -6.43 -14.78 -2.30
CA GLN A 6 -6.23 -16.21 -2.50
C GLN A 6 -6.43 -17.07 -1.23
N ASN A 7 -6.33 -16.46 -0.04
CA ASN A 7 -6.43 -17.15 1.24
C ASN A 7 -7.78 -16.91 1.95
N ILE A 8 -8.77 -16.37 1.23
CA ILE A 8 -10.14 -16.15 1.73
C ILE A 8 -11.09 -17.05 0.96
N LEU A 9 -11.73 -17.98 1.68
CA LEU A 9 -12.80 -18.80 1.12
C LEU A 9 -14.13 -18.06 1.21
N VAL A 10 -14.89 -18.06 0.12
CA VAL A 10 -16.22 -17.45 0.05
C VAL A 10 -17.26 -18.42 -0.50
N ASP A 11 -18.53 -18.20 -0.16
CA ASP A 11 -19.66 -18.90 -0.77
C ASP A 11 -20.10 -18.25 -2.10
N ASP A 12 -21.13 -18.83 -2.74
CA ASP A 12 -21.71 -18.33 -4.00
C ASP A 12 -22.28 -16.90 -3.90
N SER A 13 -22.48 -16.40 -2.67
CA SER A 13 -22.95 -15.05 -2.37
C SER A 13 -21.85 -14.11 -1.85
N PHE A 14 -20.57 -14.52 -1.97
CA PHE A 14 -19.39 -13.77 -1.51
C PHE A 14 -19.34 -13.53 0.01
N HIS A 15 -19.99 -14.36 0.82
CA HIS A 15 -19.79 -14.35 2.27
C HIS A 15 -18.47 -15.03 2.63
N PHE A 16 -17.73 -14.47 3.60
CA PHE A 16 -16.47 -15.05 4.06
C PHE A 16 -16.76 -16.31 4.88
N LEU A 17 -16.30 -17.46 4.39
CA LEU A 17 -16.45 -18.76 5.05
C LEU A 17 -15.28 -19.06 5.98
N ALA A 18 -14.06 -18.82 5.51
CA ALA A 18 -12.84 -19.08 6.26
C ALA A 18 -11.65 -18.29 5.71
N ILE A 19 -10.65 -18.10 6.58
CA ILE A 19 -9.31 -17.67 6.20
C ILE A 19 -8.41 -18.91 6.32
N ILE A 20 -7.70 -19.23 5.25
CA ILE A 20 -6.79 -20.38 5.19
C ILE A 20 -5.33 -19.90 5.23
N ASP A 21 -4.39 -20.85 5.31
CA ASP A 21 -2.95 -20.58 5.25
C ASP A 21 -2.46 -19.59 6.33
N TRP A 22 -2.94 -19.78 7.56
CA TRP A 22 -2.65 -18.88 8.70
C TRP A 22 -1.40 -19.29 9.49
N GLU A 23 -0.71 -20.38 9.10
CA GLU A 23 0.34 -21.03 9.89
C GLU A 23 1.58 -20.15 10.17
N PHE A 24 1.77 -19.07 9.40
CA PHE A 24 2.81 -18.08 9.63
C PHE A 24 2.29 -16.65 9.81
N ALA A 25 0.99 -16.46 10.04
CA ALA A 25 0.41 -15.13 10.20
C ALA A 25 1.06 -14.32 11.36
N GLN A 26 1.53 -15.02 12.40
CA GLN A 26 2.16 -14.47 13.60
C GLN A 26 3.61 -14.00 13.40
N THR A 27 4.29 -14.38 12.31
CA THR A 27 5.72 -14.05 12.11
C THR A 27 5.92 -12.69 11.44
N ALA A 28 4.91 -12.20 10.72
CA ALA A 28 4.93 -10.87 10.14
C ALA A 28 4.55 -9.82 11.21
N PRO A 29 5.30 -8.70 11.34
CA PRO A 29 4.88 -7.60 12.17
C PRO A 29 3.45 -7.16 11.82
N TRP A 30 2.66 -6.89 12.84
CA TRP A 30 1.27 -6.48 12.66
C TRP A 30 1.17 -5.21 11.78
N GLU A 31 2.11 -4.29 11.98
CA GLU A 31 2.26 -2.99 11.36
C GLU A 31 2.50 -3.05 9.84
N VAL A 32 2.94 -4.20 9.30
CA VAL A 32 3.24 -4.38 7.86
C VAL A 32 2.10 -5.02 7.07
N ASN A 33 0.94 -5.23 7.70
CA ASN A 33 -0.24 -5.72 6.99
C ASN A 33 -0.84 -4.62 6.12
N HIS A 34 -1.09 -4.95 4.86
CA HIS A 34 -1.60 -4.05 3.85
C HIS A 34 -2.72 -4.71 3.05
N PHE A 35 -3.47 -3.89 2.31
CA PHE A 35 -4.52 -4.37 1.43
C PHE A 35 -3.95 -5.32 0.36
N PRO A 36 -4.49 -6.55 0.20
CA PRO A 36 -4.10 -7.45 -0.88
C PRO A 36 -4.69 -6.98 -2.21
N MET A 37 -4.08 -7.35 -3.33
CA MET A 37 -4.68 -7.08 -4.65
C MET A 37 -6.06 -7.74 -4.77
N PRO A 38 -7.03 -7.09 -5.44
CA PRO A 38 -6.94 -5.80 -6.15
C PRO A 38 -7.25 -4.56 -5.29
N PHE A 39 -7.22 -4.65 -3.95
CA PHE A 39 -7.63 -3.57 -3.06
C PHE A 39 -6.59 -2.46 -2.75
N PRO A 40 -5.26 -2.58 -3.01
CA PRO A 40 -4.33 -1.55 -2.61
C PRO A 40 -4.42 -0.38 -3.58
N LEU A 41 -4.49 0.83 -3.02
CA LEU A 41 -4.27 2.06 -3.77
C LEU A 41 -2.84 2.52 -3.48
N LEU A 42 -1.96 2.28 -4.44
CA LEU A 42 -0.53 2.64 -4.38
C LEU A 42 -0.28 4.09 -4.83
N TRP A 43 -1.32 4.77 -5.27
CA TRP A 43 -1.28 6.17 -5.67
C TRP A 43 -1.54 7.09 -4.48
N SER A 44 -1.07 8.33 -4.58
CA SER A 44 -1.45 9.37 -3.63
C SER A 44 -2.96 9.62 -3.69
N ASP A 45 -3.52 10.08 -2.57
CA ASP A 45 -4.96 10.33 -2.45
C ASP A 45 -5.43 11.42 -3.44
N GLU A 46 -4.57 12.39 -3.75
CA GLU A 46 -4.81 13.42 -4.76
C GLU A 46 -4.86 12.84 -6.18
N LYS A 47 -3.93 11.95 -6.52
CA LYS A 47 -3.89 11.30 -7.85
C LYS A 47 -5.13 10.43 -8.06
N ILE A 48 -5.55 9.71 -7.02
CA ILE A 48 -6.82 8.96 -7.02
C ILE A 48 -8.01 9.88 -7.21
N ALA A 49 -8.08 10.98 -6.45
CA ALA A 49 -9.17 11.94 -6.56
C ALA A 49 -9.27 12.58 -7.95
N VAL A 50 -8.14 12.83 -8.62
CA VAL A 50 -8.12 13.33 -10.00
C VAL A 50 -8.68 12.28 -10.97
N ALA A 51 -8.22 11.03 -10.90
CA ALA A 51 -8.71 9.96 -11.78
C ALA A 51 -10.20 9.66 -11.57
N LEU A 52 -10.71 9.81 -10.35
CA LEU A 52 -12.14 9.63 -10.04
C LEU A 52 -13.02 10.77 -10.55
N LYS A 53 -12.47 11.97 -10.76
CA LYS A 53 -13.25 13.16 -11.19
C LYS A 53 -13.55 13.15 -12.68
N ASP A 54 -12.70 12.56 -13.52
CA ASP A 54 -12.87 12.52 -14.97
C ASP A 54 -13.26 11.10 -15.43
N PRO A 55 -14.54 10.88 -15.81
CA PRO A 55 -14.99 9.60 -16.35
C PRO A 55 -14.29 9.19 -17.66
N SER A 56 -13.67 10.13 -18.37
CA SER A 56 -12.95 9.89 -19.62
C SER A 56 -11.49 9.47 -19.39
N ASP A 57 -10.99 9.58 -18.15
CA ASP A 57 -9.65 9.11 -17.79
C ASP A 57 -9.57 7.59 -17.98
N ARG A 58 -8.52 7.13 -18.64
CA ARG A 58 -8.26 5.69 -18.88
C ARG A 58 -8.20 4.89 -17.57
N ALA A 59 -7.74 5.51 -16.49
CA ALA A 59 -7.66 4.91 -15.17
C ALA A 59 -8.99 4.93 -14.40
N HIS A 60 -9.97 5.76 -14.79
CA HIS A 60 -11.21 5.99 -14.04
C HIS A 60 -11.91 4.68 -13.66
N LYS A 61 -12.17 3.83 -14.65
CA LYS A 61 -12.88 2.56 -14.43
C LYS A 61 -12.15 1.65 -13.44
N ALA A 62 -10.84 1.49 -13.62
CA ALA A 62 -10.02 0.63 -12.77
C ALA A 62 -9.95 1.17 -11.34
N ILE A 63 -9.69 2.48 -11.17
CA ILE A 63 -9.60 3.12 -9.86
C ILE A 63 -10.95 3.12 -9.14
N SER A 64 -12.06 3.39 -9.84
CA SER A 64 -13.41 3.32 -9.29
C SER A 64 -13.73 1.93 -8.75
N GLN A 65 -13.36 0.87 -9.47
CA GLN A 65 -13.52 -0.50 -9.00
C GLN A 65 -12.66 -0.77 -7.75
N GLN A 66 -11.38 -0.43 -7.77
CA GLN A 66 -10.48 -0.64 -6.62
C GLN A 66 -10.97 0.09 -5.36
N VAL A 67 -11.41 1.34 -5.51
CA VAL A 67 -11.98 2.14 -4.40
C VAL A 67 -13.24 1.50 -3.85
N ALA A 68 -14.16 1.08 -4.72
CA ALA A 68 -15.41 0.42 -4.30
C ALA A 68 -15.13 -0.89 -3.57
N THR A 69 -14.24 -1.74 -4.11
CA THR A 69 -13.93 -3.02 -3.48
C THR A 69 -13.18 -2.85 -2.16
N ARG A 70 -12.27 -1.87 -2.06
CA ARG A 70 -11.61 -1.52 -0.80
C ARG A 70 -12.61 -1.11 0.28
N GLN A 71 -13.65 -0.36 -0.08
CA GLN A 71 -14.70 0.02 0.88
C GLN A 71 -15.49 -1.19 1.38
N ILE A 72 -15.79 -2.15 0.51
CA ILE A 72 -16.43 -3.42 0.91
C ILE A 72 -15.54 -4.16 1.92
N TYR A 73 -14.24 -4.28 1.62
CA TYR A 73 -13.27 -4.95 2.48
C TYR A 73 -13.17 -4.28 3.86
N ILE A 74 -13.02 -2.95 3.90
CA ILE A 74 -13.02 -2.16 5.14
C ILE A 74 -14.29 -2.41 5.94
N ARG A 75 -15.46 -2.34 5.30
CA ARG A 75 -16.75 -2.54 5.97
C ARG A 75 -16.84 -3.91 6.62
N LYS A 76 -16.39 -4.97 5.93
CA LYS A 76 -16.42 -6.34 6.47
C LYS A 76 -15.52 -6.50 7.69
N PHE A 77 -14.34 -5.90 7.72
CA PHE A 77 -13.52 -5.87 8.93
C PHE A 77 -14.20 -5.10 10.06
N GLN A 78 -14.82 -3.96 9.77
CA GLN A 78 -15.56 -3.21 10.80
C GLN A 78 -16.75 -4.01 11.35
N ASP A 79 -17.47 -4.75 10.50
CA ASP A 79 -18.57 -5.63 10.90
C ASP A 79 -18.04 -6.71 11.86
N ALA A 80 -16.95 -7.38 11.50
CA ALA A 80 -16.30 -8.41 12.32
C ALA A 80 -15.76 -7.86 13.65
N GLU A 81 -15.15 -6.67 13.65
CA GLU A 81 -14.70 -5.99 14.86
C GLU A 81 -15.84 -5.72 15.84
N ARG A 82 -17.00 -5.26 15.32
CA ARG A 82 -18.18 -5.01 16.15
C ARG A 82 -18.76 -6.31 16.71
N GLU A 83 -18.75 -7.39 15.93
CA GLU A 83 -19.19 -8.70 16.41
C GLU A 83 -18.28 -9.25 17.51
N LEU A 84 -16.95 -9.17 17.33
CA LEU A 84 -15.99 -9.54 18.37
C LEU A 84 -16.25 -8.75 19.67
N GLN A 85 -16.48 -7.44 19.54
CA GLN A 85 -16.77 -6.58 20.69
C GLN A 85 -18.07 -6.98 21.40
N ARG A 86 -19.13 -7.32 20.66
CA ARG A 86 -20.38 -7.84 21.23
C ARG A 86 -20.17 -9.16 21.98
N ASN A 87 -19.23 -9.97 21.53
CA ASN A 87 -18.84 -11.23 22.16
C ASN A 87 -17.80 -11.05 23.28
N GLY A 88 -17.59 -9.82 23.78
CA GLY A 88 -16.66 -9.52 24.87
C GLY A 88 -15.18 -9.59 24.50
N LYS A 89 -14.86 -9.77 23.21
CA LYS A 89 -13.48 -9.79 22.70
C LYS A 89 -13.12 -8.43 22.14
N ARG A 90 -12.00 -7.85 22.57
CA ARG A 90 -11.53 -6.54 22.06
C ARG A 90 -10.20 -6.69 21.35
N LEU A 91 -10.11 -6.16 20.12
CA LEU A 91 -8.83 -6.04 19.43
C LEU A 91 -8.02 -4.88 20.03
N ARG A 92 -6.70 -5.05 20.11
CA ARG A 92 -5.77 -3.99 20.54
C ARG A 92 -5.79 -2.79 19.59
N GLN A 93 -6.01 -3.05 18.30
CA GLN A 93 -6.05 -2.06 17.23
C GLN A 93 -7.10 -2.46 16.19
N SER A 94 -7.68 -1.47 15.51
CA SER A 94 -8.61 -1.69 14.40
C SER A 94 -7.84 -2.03 13.11
N PHE A 95 -8.21 -3.13 12.45
CA PHE A 95 -7.73 -3.58 11.15
C PHE A 95 -7.93 -2.51 10.07
N PRO A 96 -9.11 -1.92 9.85
CA PRO A 96 -9.29 -0.85 8.87
C PRO A 96 -8.35 0.33 9.07
N ARG A 97 -8.11 0.70 10.33
CA ARG A 97 -7.19 1.78 10.68
C ARG A 97 -5.75 1.42 10.34
N LEU A 98 -5.33 0.20 10.67
CA LEU A 98 -4.02 -0.34 10.33
C LEU A 98 -3.82 -0.40 8.81
N LEU A 99 -4.73 -1.03 8.09
CA LEU A 99 -4.62 -1.21 6.64
C LEU A 99 -4.54 0.12 5.89
N SER A 100 -5.15 1.17 6.45
CA SER A 100 -5.13 2.54 5.91
C SER A 100 -3.96 3.39 6.42
N SER A 101 -3.07 2.85 7.27
CA SER A 101 -1.97 3.61 7.87
C SER A 101 -0.85 3.90 6.86
N ALA A 102 0.02 4.85 7.21
CA ALA A 102 1.18 5.19 6.38
C ALA A 102 2.15 3.99 6.28
N GLU A 103 2.40 3.29 7.37
CA GLU A 103 3.30 2.13 7.46
C GLU A 103 2.81 0.99 6.55
N SER A 104 1.52 0.66 6.63
CA SER A 104 0.87 -0.32 5.75
C SER A 104 1.04 0.07 4.27
N ARG A 105 0.76 1.33 3.92
CA ARG A 105 0.88 1.83 2.55
C ARG A 105 2.33 1.85 2.05
N ILE A 106 3.28 2.23 2.89
CA ILE A 106 4.71 2.20 2.58
C ILE A 106 5.14 0.76 2.28
N TYR A 107 4.74 -0.20 3.11
CA TYR A 107 5.06 -1.61 2.89
C TYR A 107 4.39 -2.16 1.62
N ALA A 108 3.15 -1.74 1.33
CA ALA A 108 2.46 -2.09 0.08
C ALA A 108 3.22 -1.59 -1.15
N CYS A 109 3.72 -0.35 -1.11
CA CYS A 109 4.56 0.21 -2.17
C CYS A 109 5.87 -0.57 -2.31
N TYR A 110 6.54 -0.85 -1.19
CA TYR A 110 7.78 -1.61 -1.17
C TYR A 110 7.64 -2.99 -1.83
N ASN A 111 6.59 -3.75 -1.50
CA ASN A 111 6.33 -5.07 -2.10
C ASN A 111 6.06 -5.04 -3.61
N ARG A 112 5.86 -3.85 -4.19
CA ARG A 112 5.51 -3.64 -5.60
C ARG A 112 6.68 -3.10 -6.42
N ILE A 113 7.74 -2.63 -5.76
CA ILE A 113 8.97 -2.21 -6.43
C ILE A 113 9.54 -3.39 -7.23
N GLY A 114 10.02 -3.12 -8.44
CA GLY A 114 10.61 -4.12 -9.34
C GLY A 114 9.60 -5.05 -10.03
N SER A 115 8.34 -5.07 -9.57
CA SER A 115 7.24 -5.79 -10.23
C SER A 115 6.32 -4.86 -11.02
N ALA A 116 6.46 -3.54 -10.87
CA ALA A 116 5.61 -2.54 -11.52
C ALA A 116 6.21 -1.90 -12.80
N GLY A 117 7.41 -2.30 -13.24
CA GLY A 117 8.08 -1.70 -14.41
C GLY A 117 8.34 -0.20 -14.22
N ASP A 118 7.89 0.64 -15.16
CA ASP A 118 8.04 2.11 -15.11
C ASP A 118 7.33 2.79 -13.91
N GLY A 119 6.49 2.05 -13.17
CA GLY A 119 5.76 2.55 -12.00
C GLY A 119 6.58 2.70 -10.72
N ASP A 120 7.82 2.24 -10.69
CA ASP A 120 8.66 2.23 -9.49
C ASP A 120 8.96 3.64 -8.95
N GLU A 121 9.11 4.64 -9.84
CA GLU A 121 9.35 6.03 -9.40
C GLU A 121 8.15 6.61 -8.63
N ASP A 122 6.93 6.31 -9.08
CA ASP A 122 5.69 6.73 -8.40
C ASP A 122 5.57 6.06 -7.02
N LEU A 123 5.93 4.77 -6.93
CA LEU A 123 5.91 4.02 -5.66
C LEU A 123 6.93 4.59 -4.66
N VAL A 124 8.16 4.86 -5.10
CA VAL A 124 9.19 5.47 -4.26
C VAL A 124 8.77 6.88 -3.82
N GLY A 125 8.15 7.65 -4.72
CA GLY A 125 7.61 8.95 -4.39
C GLY A 125 6.54 8.90 -3.31
N GLU A 126 5.58 7.98 -3.44
CA GLU A 126 4.54 7.78 -2.44
C GLU A 126 5.12 7.32 -1.09
N MET A 127 6.12 6.44 -1.09
CA MET A 127 6.82 6.02 0.13
C MET A 127 7.48 7.20 0.86
N VAL A 128 8.20 8.06 0.14
CA VAL A 128 8.84 9.26 0.73
C VAL A 128 7.77 10.22 1.27
N ARG A 129 6.72 10.46 0.50
CA ARG A 129 5.62 11.33 0.90
C ARG A 129 5.00 10.87 2.23
N LEU A 130 4.69 9.57 2.32
CA LEU A 130 4.09 8.96 3.51
C LEU A 130 5.05 8.94 4.71
N ALA A 131 6.33 8.59 4.50
CA ALA A 131 7.30 8.45 5.58
C ALA A 131 7.65 9.80 6.25
N PHE A 132 7.71 10.87 5.45
CA PHE A 132 8.11 12.20 5.94
C PHE A 132 6.94 13.18 6.09
N GLY A 133 5.71 12.77 5.75
CA GLY A 133 4.54 13.66 5.76
C GLY A 133 4.70 14.84 4.79
N PHE A 134 5.41 14.65 3.70
CA PHE A 134 5.66 15.70 2.71
C PHE A 134 4.45 15.91 1.80
N ASP A 135 4.36 17.10 1.23
CA ASP A 135 3.51 17.35 0.07
C ASP A 135 4.21 16.90 -1.22
N ARG A 136 3.54 17.05 -2.36
CA ARG A 136 4.07 16.67 -3.68
C ARG A 136 5.34 17.43 -4.03
N GLU A 137 5.41 18.72 -3.72
CA GLU A 137 6.54 19.57 -4.09
C GLU A 137 7.79 19.20 -3.29
N ARG A 138 7.66 19.10 -1.96
CA ARG A 138 8.74 18.69 -1.05
C ARG A 138 9.21 17.27 -1.36
N THR A 139 8.30 16.36 -1.70
CA THR A 139 8.66 15.00 -2.14
C THR A 139 9.54 15.04 -3.39
N SER A 140 9.15 15.82 -4.39
CA SER A 140 9.93 16.00 -5.63
C SER A 140 11.31 16.61 -5.38
N GLN A 141 11.37 17.67 -4.56
CA GLN A 141 12.62 18.32 -4.18
C GLN A 141 13.56 17.35 -3.44
N TYR A 142 13.02 16.56 -2.51
CA TYR A 142 13.78 15.57 -1.76
C TYR A 142 14.38 14.49 -2.67
N LEU A 143 13.56 13.91 -3.56
CA LEU A 143 14.00 12.87 -4.49
C LEU A 143 15.05 13.39 -5.47
N THR A 144 14.86 14.60 -6.00
CA THR A 144 15.83 15.25 -6.89
C THR A 144 17.17 15.46 -6.18
N GLY A 145 17.13 15.96 -4.94
CA GLY A 145 18.33 16.11 -4.11
C GLY A 145 19.02 14.78 -3.80
N LEU A 146 18.25 13.71 -3.56
CA LEU A 146 18.78 12.36 -3.36
C LEU A 146 19.51 11.84 -4.61
N ARG A 147 18.90 11.99 -5.80
CA ARG A 147 19.50 11.60 -7.08
C ARG A 147 20.80 12.35 -7.36
N ALA A 148 20.81 13.67 -7.15
CA ALA A 148 22.01 14.49 -7.34
C ALA A 148 23.17 14.05 -6.43
N ARG A 149 22.89 13.72 -5.15
CA ARG A 149 23.89 13.21 -4.21
C ARG A 149 24.43 11.84 -4.64
N SER A 150 23.54 10.93 -5.07
CA SER A 150 23.92 9.59 -5.53
C SER A 150 24.84 9.65 -6.75
N ASN A 151 24.49 10.45 -7.77
CA ASN A 151 25.32 10.63 -8.96
C ASN A 151 26.72 11.17 -8.62
N LYS A 152 26.78 12.21 -7.78
CA LYS A 152 28.06 12.78 -7.32
C LYS A 152 28.93 11.77 -6.57
N GLN A 153 28.31 10.85 -5.81
CA GLN A 153 29.04 9.79 -5.11
C GLN A 153 29.57 8.72 -6.07
N MET A 154 28.79 8.36 -7.10
CA MET A 154 29.24 7.42 -8.14
C MET A 154 30.38 7.98 -8.98
N GLU A 155 30.33 9.26 -9.35
CA GLU A 155 31.42 9.94 -10.05
C GLU A 155 32.72 9.93 -9.25
N ARG A 156 32.65 10.22 -7.93
CA ARG A 156 33.81 10.17 -7.03
C ARG A 156 34.42 8.77 -6.95
N LYS A 157 33.60 7.71 -6.86
CA LYS A 157 34.08 6.32 -6.86
C LYS A 157 34.81 5.98 -8.17
N ARG A 158 34.20 6.31 -9.32
CA ARG A 158 34.80 6.05 -10.65
C ARG A 158 36.11 6.81 -10.85
N SER A 159 36.23 8.04 -10.36
CA SER A 159 37.48 8.80 -10.41
C SER A 159 38.56 8.18 -9.52
N SER A 160 38.18 7.67 -8.34
CA SER A 160 39.09 6.97 -7.43
C SER A 160 39.60 5.64 -8.00
N GLU A 161 38.76 4.91 -8.74
CA GLU A 161 39.13 3.63 -9.37
C GLU A 161 39.99 3.78 -10.63
N ARG A 162 39.97 4.95 -11.28
CA ARG A 162 40.83 5.26 -12.45
C ARG A 162 42.23 5.75 -12.07
N LEU A 163 42.44 6.09 -10.81
CA LEU A 163 43.70 6.61 -10.28
C LEU A 163 44.55 5.52 -9.59
N ASN A 164 44.01 4.30 -9.47
CA ASN A 164 44.70 3.09 -9.00
C ASN A 164 44.90 2.12 -10.18
#